data_AF-A0A524H1B0-F1
#
_entry.id   AF-A0A524H1B0-F1
#
_cell.length_a   1.000
_cell.length_b   1.000
_cell.length_c   1.000
_cell.angle_alpha   90.00
_cell.angle_beta   90.00
_cell.angle_gamma   90.00
#
_symmetry.space_group_name_H-M   'P 1'
#
loop_
_entity.id
_entity.type
_entity.pdbx_description
1 polymer ?
#
loop_
_entity_poly.entity_id
_entity_poly.type
_entity_poly.pdbx_seq_one_letter_code
_entity_poly.pdbx_strand_id
1 'polypeptide(L)'
;MPGATPSVLARGRSWACMVGAANPPVASDRTRQARIGYFMGILIGRVRPVWPAAACLPRNGRVNPCRPLSSLCARWNRTGCPARATLEEDCSMKHALIPVLLLVTAIPACAPPATPASTDGAVVGSVTPRFNDLGGWLVSTVEQVPDSLYGYKPNPSVRSMSEILGHVANAHYLFCSGALGTPQPEHADFEKSADKATLVEGMKASVAYCNSAYEMTDAKAMEQTQFFGSTMTRLAVLVWNATHDGEHYGNLVVYMRANGMVPPSSQGGN
;
A
#
# COMPACT_ATOMS: atom_id res chain seq x y z
N MET A 1 39.53 -62.93 -2.69
CA MET A 1 40.52 -63.51 -1.74
C MET A 1 41.71 -64.00 -2.54
N PRO A 2 42.95 -64.01 -1.99
CA PRO A 2 43.68 -63.00 -1.21
C PRO A 2 44.95 -62.56 -2.02
N GLY A 3 45.83 -61.64 -1.65
CA GLY A 3 46.44 -61.20 -0.39
C GLY A 3 47.42 -60.05 -0.74
N ALA A 4 47.61 -59.02 0.07
CA ALA A 4 48.40 -58.93 1.31
C ALA A 4 49.60 -57.98 1.09
N THR A 5 49.49 -56.75 1.65
CA THR A 5 50.55 -55.89 2.29
C THR A 5 51.86 -55.56 1.54
N PRO A 6 52.49 -54.36 1.72
CA PRO A 6 52.76 -53.77 3.04
C PRO A 6 52.70 -52.23 3.19
N SER A 7 52.50 -51.84 4.45
CA SER A 7 52.87 -50.58 5.09
C SER A 7 54.35 -50.56 5.48
N VAL A 8 55.07 -49.42 5.32
CA VAL A 8 56.02 -48.81 6.31
C VAL A 8 56.45 -47.42 5.78
N LEU A 9 55.98 -46.40 6.50
CA LEU A 9 56.66 -45.24 7.10
C LEU A 9 57.89 -44.55 6.46
N ALA A 10 57.83 -43.20 6.64
CA ALA A 10 58.89 -42.28 7.07
C ALA A 10 59.65 -41.46 6.02
N ARG A 11 59.13 -40.23 5.77
CA ARG A 11 59.88 -38.96 5.73
C ARG A 11 58.92 -37.91 6.33
N GLY A 12 59.16 -37.23 7.45
CA GLY A 12 60.39 -36.59 7.88
C GLY A 12 60.36 -35.14 7.40
N ARG A 13 59.84 -34.21 8.22
CA ARG A 13 60.26 -32.79 8.28
C ARG A 13 59.54 -32.04 9.41
N SER A 14 60.33 -31.68 10.41
CA SER A 14 60.06 -30.68 11.44
C SER A 14 59.72 -29.32 10.83
N TRP A 15 58.78 -28.61 11.45
CA TRP A 15 58.72 -27.14 11.38
C TRP A 15 58.70 -26.62 12.81
N ALA A 16 59.78 -25.94 13.18
CA ALA A 16 59.90 -25.16 14.40
C ALA A 16 59.33 -23.76 14.18
N CYS A 17 58.87 -23.19 15.29
CA CYS A 17 58.25 -21.88 15.47
C CYS A 17 58.92 -20.73 14.70
N MET A 18 58.09 -19.92 14.03
CA MET A 18 58.33 -18.49 13.89
C MET A 18 57.17 -17.73 14.52
N VAL A 19 57.54 -16.89 15.48
CA VAL A 19 56.74 -15.87 16.14
C VAL A 19 56.49 -14.73 15.14
N GLY A 20 55.25 -14.25 15.02
CA GLY A 20 54.96 -13.11 14.15
C GLY A 20 53.51 -12.64 14.18
N ALA A 21 53.26 -11.65 15.05
CA ALA A 21 52.22 -10.62 14.97
C ALA A 21 50.74 -11.02 15.09
N ALA A 22 50.21 -10.75 16.28
CA ALA A 22 48.79 -10.62 16.57
C ALA A 22 48.15 -9.43 15.80
N ASN A 23 46.90 -9.63 15.38
CA ASN A 23 46.04 -8.60 14.80
C ASN A 23 45.75 -7.48 15.81
N PRO A 24 45.91 -6.19 15.46
CA PRO A 24 45.41 -5.09 16.28
C PRO A 24 43.91 -4.84 16.04
N PRO A 25 43.19 -4.28 17.03
CA PRO A 25 41.77 -3.94 16.92
C PRO A 25 41.57 -2.70 16.03
N VAL A 26 40.52 -2.72 15.21
CA VAL A 26 40.07 -1.57 14.42
C VAL A 26 39.44 -0.54 15.36
N ALA A 27 40.26 0.39 15.84
CA ALA A 27 39.82 1.62 16.47
C ALA A 27 39.56 2.68 15.39
N SER A 28 38.39 3.32 15.47
CA SER A 28 38.02 4.48 14.67
C SER A 28 38.98 5.64 14.93
N ASP A 29 39.72 6.07 13.90
CA ASP A 29 40.51 7.30 14.02
C ASP A 29 39.86 8.47 13.28
N ARG A 30 39.55 9.48 14.09
CA ARG A 30 39.11 10.82 13.75
C ARG A 30 40.35 11.67 13.49
N THR A 31 40.66 11.99 12.25
CA THR A 31 41.56 13.13 11.98
C THR A 31 41.19 13.88 10.70
N ARG A 32 40.40 14.95 10.88
CA ARG A 32 40.55 16.26 10.21
C ARG A 32 39.54 17.26 10.80
N GLN A 33 39.76 17.63 12.07
CA GLN A 33 39.16 18.84 12.65
C GLN A 33 40.11 20.02 12.43
N ALA A 34 39.85 20.80 11.38
CA ALA A 34 40.39 22.14 11.23
C ALA A 34 39.32 23.15 11.68
N ARG A 35 39.63 23.77 12.80
CA ARG A 35 39.06 24.94 13.47
C ARG A 35 38.28 25.91 12.58
N ILE A 36 36.99 26.11 12.88
CA ILE A 36 36.32 27.42 12.81
C ILE A 36 35.42 27.53 14.04
N GLY A 37 35.63 28.59 14.84
CA GLY A 37 35.10 28.77 16.18
C GLY A 37 33.57 28.91 16.24
N TYR A 38 33.00 28.35 17.30
CA TYR A 38 31.61 28.54 17.70
C TYR A 38 31.55 29.84 18.52
N PHE A 39 30.94 30.90 17.98
CA PHE A 39 30.46 32.03 18.78
C PHE A 39 28.97 31.80 19.05
N MET A 40 28.67 31.59 20.33
CA MET A 40 27.34 31.37 20.86
C MET A 40 26.64 32.73 20.98
N GLY A 41 25.62 32.96 20.14
CA GLY A 41 24.80 34.17 20.17
C GLY A 41 23.33 33.78 19.97
N ILE A 42 22.60 33.72 21.08
CA ILE A 42 21.15 33.54 21.11
C ILE A 42 20.51 34.84 20.64
N LEU A 43 19.86 34.83 19.48
CA LEU A 43 18.88 35.84 19.08
C LEU A 43 17.63 35.13 18.56
N ILE A 44 16.56 35.23 19.34
CA ILE A 44 15.23 34.72 19.04
C ILE A 44 14.63 35.61 17.96
N GLY A 45 14.72 35.18 16.69
CA GLY A 45 14.13 35.85 15.54
C GLY A 45 13.10 34.96 14.85
N ARG A 46 11.83 35.37 14.88
CA ARG A 46 10.72 34.76 14.12
C ARG A 46 11.03 34.78 12.62
N VAL A 47 11.22 33.61 12.01
CA VAL A 47 11.28 33.48 10.55
C VAL A 47 9.84 33.32 10.04
N ARG A 48 9.34 34.32 9.29
CA ARG A 48 8.10 34.20 8.49
C ARG A 48 8.45 33.68 7.09
N PRO A 49 7.71 32.71 6.53
CA PRO A 49 7.95 32.25 5.17
C PRO A 49 7.45 33.31 4.17
N VAL A 50 8.33 33.73 3.26
CA VAL A 50 8.02 34.63 2.14
C VAL A 50 7.68 33.76 0.94
N TRP A 51 6.41 33.80 0.51
CA TRP A 51 6.01 33.32 -0.82
C TRP A 51 6.25 34.43 -1.85
N PRO A 52 6.71 34.13 -3.08
CA PRO A 52 6.87 35.16 -4.09
C PRO A 52 5.50 35.59 -4.63
N ALA A 53 5.10 36.82 -4.31
CA ALA A 53 4.02 37.51 -5.00
C ALA A 53 4.51 37.98 -6.37
N ALA A 54 3.84 37.54 -7.44
CA ALA A 54 4.02 38.09 -8.77
C ALA A 54 3.53 39.55 -8.78
N ALA A 55 4.45 40.49 -8.98
CA ALA A 55 4.14 41.90 -9.18
C ALA A 55 4.10 42.22 -10.68
N CYS A 56 2.93 42.63 -11.18
CA CYS A 56 2.81 43.29 -12.48
C CYS A 56 2.95 44.82 -12.30
N LEU A 57 3.92 45.42 -12.98
CA LEU A 57 4.04 46.88 -13.10
C LEU A 57 3.09 47.42 -14.19
N PRO A 58 2.49 48.61 -14.03
CA PRO A 58 1.60 49.19 -15.04
C PRO A 58 2.38 50.08 -16.02
N ARG A 59 2.04 49.97 -17.32
CA ARG A 59 2.41 50.94 -18.34
C ARG A 59 1.13 51.51 -18.97
N ASN A 60 0.96 52.82 -18.79
CA ASN A 60 0.05 53.74 -19.47
C ASN A 60 -1.46 53.62 -19.17
N GLY A 61 -2.00 54.71 -18.63
CA GLY A 61 -3.36 54.84 -18.15
C GLY A 61 -4.41 54.98 -19.26
N ARG A 62 -5.58 54.41 -18.95
CA ARG A 62 -6.94 54.90 -19.20
C ARG A 62 -7.88 53.82 -18.65
N VAL A 63 -8.61 54.15 -17.59
CA VAL A 63 -9.52 53.21 -16.92
C VAL A 63 -10.90 53.36 -17.55
N ASN A 64 -11.29 52.42 -18.40
CA ASN A 64 -12.68 52.15 -18.75
C ASN A 64 -13.16 50.95 -17.94
N PRO A 65 -14.35 50.97 -17.31
CA PRO A 65 -14.84 49.81 -16.57
C PRO A 65 -15.34 48.73 -17.53
N CYS A 66 -14.63 47.61 -17.62
CA CYS A 66 -15.10 46.41 -18.30
C CYS A 66 -15.86 45.49 -17.32
N ARG A 67 -17.13 45.31 -17.68
CA ARG A 67 -18.08 44.24 -17.39
C ARG A 67 -17.51 42.90 -16.88
N PRO A 68 -18.18 42.23 -15.92
CA PRO A 68 -18.01 40.79 -15.72
C PRO A 68 -18.87 40.00 -16.72
N LEU A 69 -18.23 39.06 -17.43
CA LEU A 69 -18.92 37.97 -18.14
C LEU A 69 -19.23 36.86 -17.14
N SER A 70 -20.40 36.94 -16.52
CA SER A 70 -21.08 35.79 -15.91
C SER A 70 -22.20 35.37 -16.85
N SER A 71 -22.13 34.15 -17.39
CA SER A 71 -23.21 33.54 -18.15
C SER A 71 -23.41 32.12 -17.68
N LEU A 72 -24.16 31.97 -16.60
CA LEU A 72 -25.09 30.87 -16.30
C LEU A 72 -25.86 31.24 -15.02
N CYS A 73 -26.65 32.30 -15.12
CA CYS A 73 -27.73 32.58 -14.18
C CYS A 73 -28.81 33.33 -14.97
N ALA A 74 -29.63 32.57 -15.68
CA ALA A 74 -30.83 33.08 -16.30
C ALA A 74 -32.02 32.61 -15.48
N ARG A 75 -32.79 33.60 -15.01
CA ARG A 75 -34.23 33.56 -14.82
C ARG A 75 -34.67 32.90 -13.51
N TRP A 76 -35.07 33.73 -12.55
CA TRP A 76 -36.43 33.74 -12.03
C TRP A 76 -36.71 35.06 -11.29
N ASN A 77 -37.97 35.44 -11.31
CA ASN A 77 -38.47 36.81 -11.27
C ASN A 77 -38.70 37.32 -9.84
N ARG A 78 -38.82 38.65 -9.74
CA ARG A 78 -39.19 39.44 -8.55
C ARG A 78 -40.45 38.91 -7.87
N THR A 79 -40.41 38.87 -6.53
CA THR A 79 -41.39 39.37 -5.54
C THR A 79 -41.09 38.63 -4.23
N GLY A 80 -40.59 39.29 -3.19
CA GLY A 80 -41.44 39.89 -2.17
C GLY A 80 -41.44 39.00 -0.92
N CYS A 81 -40.60 39.36 0.05
CA CYS A 81 -40.57 38.74 1.37
C CYS A 81 -41.60 39.48 2.25
N PRO A 82 -42.65 38.85 2.81
CA PRO A 82 -43.50 39.52 3.78
C PRO A 82 -43.03 39.23 5.20
N ALA A 83 -43.11 40.31 5.97
CA ALA A 83 -42.72 40.42 7.35
C ALA A 83 -43.60 39.62 8.32
N ARG A 84 -42.98 39.35 9.47
CA ARG A 84 -43.52 38.89 10.74
C ARG A 84 -44.76 39.72 11.14
N ALA A 85 -45.92 39.07 11.28
CA ALA A 85 -47.11 39.65 11.88
C ALA A 85 -47.47 38.88 13.16
N THR A 86 -47.42 39.59 14.27
CA THR A 86 -48.04 39.26 15.55
C THR A 86 -49.55 39.48 15.43
N LEU A 87 -50.37 38.60 15.98
CA LEU A 87 -51.77 38.91 16.28
C LEU A 87 -52.14 38.36 17.67
N GLU A 88 -52.49 39.29 18.55
CA GLU A 88 -53.22 39.10 19.81
C GLU A 88 -54.72 38.81 19.54
N GLU A 89 -55.38 38.38 20.61
CA GLU A 89 -56.76 37.91 20.77
C GLU A 89 -57.83 38.97 20.40
N ASP A 90 -58.98 38.55 19.83
CA ASP A 90 -60.24 38.40 20.58
C ASP A 90 -61.52 38.29 19.70
N CYS A 91 -62.46 37.48 20.21
CA CYS A 91 -63.91 37.50 20.02
C CYS A 91 -64.55 36.92 18.73
N SER A 92 -65.25 35.78 18.87
CA SER A 92 -66.73 35.71 18.85
C SER A 92 -67.20 34.27 18.63
N MET A 93 -67.67 33.61 19.69
CA MET A 93 -68.37 32.31 19.60
C MET A 93 -69.69 32.47 18.86
N LYS A 94 -69.82 31.84 17.69
CA LYS A 94 -71.11 31.50 17.09
C LYS A 94 -71.08 30.04 16.66
N HIS A 95 -71.84 29.25 17.42
CA HIS A 95 -72.03 27.83 17.31
C HIS A 95 -72.44 27.43 15.88
N ALA A 96 -71.53 26.79 15.16
CA ALA A 96 -71.86 25.99 13.98
C ALA A 96 -71.48 24.54 14.31
N LEU A 97 -72.49 23.73 14.56
CA LEU A 97 -72.39 22.29 14.74
C LEU A 97 -71.87 21.67 13.43
N ILE A 98 -70.57 21.40 13.37
CA ILE A 98 -69.93 20.61 12.32
C ILE A 98 -69.95 19.15 12.79
N PRO A 99 -70.48 18.19 12.02
CA PRO A 99 -70.47 16.80 12.41
C PRO A 99 -69.02 16.31 12.46
N VAL A 100 -68.63 15.78 13.62
CA VAL A 100 -67.35 15.11 13.84
C VAL A 100 -67.29 13.89 12.93
N LEU A 101 -66.74 14.07 11.74
CA LEU A 101 -66.30 12.97 10.88
C LEU A 101 -65.06 12.37 11.57
N LEU A 102 -65.26 11.19 12.16
CA LEU A 102 -64.21 10.34 12.75
C LEU A 102 -63.05 10.19 11.76
N LEU A 103 -62.00 10.98 11.96
CA LEU A 103 -60.71 10.80 11.31
C LEU A 103 -60.07 9.56 11.94
N VAL A 104 -60.30 8.40 11.32
CA VAL A 104 -59.56 7.17 11.62
C VAL A 104 -58.09 7.48 11.33
N THR A 105 -57.31 7.72 12.38
CA THR A 105 -55.86 7.81 12.28
C THR A 105 -55.36 6.43 11.84
N ALA A 106 -54.87 6.35 10.60
CA ALA A 106 -54.16 5.18 10.13
C ALA A 106 -52.96 4.95 11.06
N ILE A 107 -53.03 3.87 11.84
CA ILE A 107 -51.89 3.36 12.61
C ILE A 107 -50.78 3.12 11.58
N PRO A 108 -49.58 3.73 11.71
CA PRO A 108 -48.47 3.39 10.84
C PRO A 108 -48.20 1.90 11.08
N ALA A 109 -48.47 1.09 10.06
CA ALA A 109 -48.14 -0.32 10.07
C ALA A 109 -46.65 -0.42 10.42
N CYS A 110 -46.36 -1.05 11.57
CA CYS A 110 -45.01 -1.35 11.97
C CYS A 110 -44.41 -2.23 10.87
N ALA A 111 -43.57 -1.65 10.02
CA ALA A 111 -42.81 -2.40 9.04
C ALA A 111 -42.02 -3.48 9.82
N PRO A 112 -41.99 -4.73 9.36
CA PRO A 112 -41.16 -5.74 10.02
C PRO A 112 -39.72 -5.23 10.06
N PRO A 113 -38.98 -5.45 11.16
CA PRO A 113 -37.58 -5.07 11.24
C PRO A 113 -36.86 -5.66 10.02
N ALA A 114 -36.27 -4.78 9.21
CA ALA A 114 -35.47 -5.21 8.07
C ALA A 114 -34.40 -6.15 8.59
N THR A 115 -34.35 -7.38 8.06
CA THR A 115 -33.27 -8.30 8.37
C THR A 115 -31.98 -7.63 7.89
N PRO A 116 -30.97 -7.41 8.75
CA PRO A 116 -29.72 -6.84 8.29
C PRO A 116 -29.18 -7.73 7.17
N ALA A 117 -28.83 -7.11 6.03
CA ALA A 117 -28.18 -7.82 4.95
C ALA A 117 -26.94 -8.53 5.49
N SER A 118 -26.69 -9.76 5.05
CA SER A 118 -25.46 -10.48 5.42
C SER A 118 -24.26 -9.60 5.07
N THR A 119 -23.43 -9.32 6.07
CA THR A 119 -22.15 -8.62 5.89
C THR A 119 -21.01 -9.60 5.64
N ASP A 120 -21.30 -10.89 5.48
CA ASP A 120 -20.26 -11.89 5.23
C ASP A 120 -19.55 -11.60 3.91
N GLY A 121 -18.22 -11.63 3.95
CA GLY A 121 -17.32 -11.23 2.88
C GLY A 121 -16.98 -9.73 2.84
N ALA A 122 -17.55 -8.88 3.70
CA ALA A 122 -17.21 -7.46 3.74
C ALA A 122 -15.81 -7.22 4.32
N VAL A 123 -15.39 -8.02 5.29
CA VAL A 123 -14.08 -7.91 5.94
C VAL A 123 -12.98 -8.39 4.99
N VAL A 124 -13.08 -9.60 4.46
CA VAL A 124 -12.11 -10.12 3.48
C VAL A 124 -12.18 -9.32 2.17
N GLY A 125 -13.39 -8.88 1.78
CA GLY A 125 -13.62 -8.00 0.64
C GLY A 125 -12.98 -6.61 0.78
N SER A 126 -12.60 -6.18 1.98
CA SER A 126 -11.87 -4.92 2.18
C SER A 126 -10.39 -4.99 1.77
N VAL A 127 -9.78 -6.18 1.79
CA VAL A 127 -8.37 -6.40 1.42
C VAL A 127 -8.21 -7.05 0.05
N THR A 128 -9.20 -7.83 -0.39
CA THR A 128 -9.15 -8.58 -1.67
C THR A 128 -8.86 -7.69 -2.89
N PRO A 129 -9.48 -6.50 -3.07
CA PRO A 129 -9.17 -5.63 -4.20
C PRO A 129 -7.70 -5.20 -4.21
N ARG A 130 -7.11 -4.96 -3.03
CA ARG A 130 -5.71 -4.55 -2.93
C ARG A 130 -4.77 -5.66 -3.39
N PHE A 131 -5.04 -6.89 -2.99
CA PHE A 131 -4.30 -8.06 -3.45
C PHE A 131 -4.47 -8.26 -4.97
N ASN A 132 -5.69 -8.19 -5.48
CA ASN A 132 -5.97 -8.38 -6.91
C ASN A 132 -5.25 -7.36 -7.79
N ASP A 133 -5.28 -6.07 -7.41
CA ASP A 133 -4.57 -5.02 -8.14
C ASP A 133 -3.06 -5.28 -8.16
N LEU A 134 -2.48 -5.62 -7.00
CA LEU A 134 -1.05 -5.91 -6.89
C LEU A 134 -0.63 -7.15 -7.63
N GLY A 135 -1.33 -8.27 -7.44
CA GLY A 135 -1.07 -9.52 -8.14
C GLY A 135 -1.15 -9.32 -9.65
N GLY A 136 -2.16 -8.58 -10.13
CA GLY A 136 -2.31 -8.21 -11.52
C GLY A 136 -1.14 -7.38 -12.05
N TRP A 137 -0.69 -6.37 -11.31
CA TRP A 137 0.47 -5.55 -11.69
C TRP A 137 1.78 -6.34 -11.61
N LEU A 138 1.94 -7.25 -10.65
CA LEU A 138 3.12 -8.10 -10.55
C LEU A 138 3.19 -9.05 -11.74
N VAL A 139 2.10 -9.74 -12.08
CA VAL A 139 2.02 -10.59 -13.29
C VAL A 139 2.36 -9.77 -14.55
N SER A 140 1.72 -8.61 -14.71
CA SER A 140 1.98 -7.72 -15.84
C SER A 140 3.45 -7.26 -15.89
N THR A 141 4.06 -7.00 -14.73
CA THR A 141 5.47 -6.62 -14.60
C THR A 141 6.39 -7.72 -15.11
N VAL A 142 6.19 -8.98 -14.66
CA VAL A 142 6.98 -10.12 -15.14
C VAL A 142 6.83 -10.26 -16.67
N GLU A 143 5.63 -10.11 -17.20
CA GLU A 143 5.39 -10.26 -18.64
C GLU A 143 6.04 -9.15 -19.48
N GLN A 144 5.99 -7.91 -19.02
CA GLN A 144 6.48 -6.76 -19.80
C GLN A 144 7.98 -6.50 -19.67
N VAL A 145 8.63 -6.90 -18.58
CA VAL A 145 10.07 -6.68 -18.40
C VAL A 145 10.83 -7.55 -19.40
N PRO A 146 11.76 -6.98 -20.21
CA PRO A 146 12.57 -7.77 -21.11
C PRO A 146 13.62 -8.58 -20.33
N ASP A 147 13.96 -9.75 -20.84
CA ASP A 147 14.90 -10.71 -20.22
C ASP A 147 16.25 -10.07 -19.87
N SER A 148 16.70 -9.12 -20.71
CA SER A 148 17.96 -8.37 -20.48
C SER A 148 17.99 -7.57 -19.18
N LEU A 149 16.82 -7.25 -18.60
CA LEU A 149 16.70 -6.49 -17.35
C LEU A 149 16.45 -7.37 -16.12
N TYR A 150 16.27 -8.68 -16.26
CA TYR A 150 16.00 -9.55 -15.11
C TYR A 150 17.14 -9.52 -14.07
N GLY A 151 18.38 -9.43 -14.55
CA GLY A 151 19.57 -9.25 -13.70
C GLY A 151 19.80 -7.82 -13.21
N TYR A 152 18.98 -6.83 -13.61
CA TYR A 152 19.21 -5.43 -13.26
C TYR A 152 19.10 -5.19 -11.75
N LYS A 153 20.09 -4.46 -11.21
CA LYS A 153 20.14 -3.97 -9.84
C LYS A 153 20.48 -2.47 -9.85
N PRO A 154 19.68 -1.59 -9.21
CA PRO A 154 20.05 -0.19 -9.07
C PRO A 154 21.20 0.00 -8.07
N ASN A 155 21.43 -0.97 -7.17
CA ASN A 155 22.57 -1.03 -6.28
C ASN A 155 23.02 -2.49 -6.10
N PRO A 156 24.33 -2.81 -6.07
CA PRO A 156 24.78 -4.19 -5.84
C PRO A 156 24.28 -4.85 -4.55
N SER A 157 23.91 -4.06 -3.52
CA SER A 157 23.44 -4.57 -2.23
C SER A 157 21.96 -4.97 -2.20
N VAL A 158 21.20 -4.71 -3.26
CA VAL A 158 19.76 -5.02 -3.33
C VAL A 158 19.49 -6.19 -4.27
N ARG A 159 18.26 -6.72 -4.18
CA ARG A 159 17.77 -7.77 -5.09
C ARG A 159 17.74 -7.28 -6.53
N SER A 160 17.96 -8.16 -7.50
CA SER A 160 17.67 -7.89 -8.91
C SER A 160 16.16 -7.88 -9.17
N MET A 161 15.75 -7.44 -10.37
CA MET A 161 14.35 -7.57 -10.78
C MET A 161 13.86 -9.02 -10.67
N SER A 162 14.63 -10.00 -11.15
CA SER A 162 14.25 -11.42 -11.07
C SER A 162 14.18 -11.93 -9.63
N GLU A 163 15.13 -11.53 -8.78
CA GLU A 163 15.15 -11.91 -7.37
C GLU A 163 13.93 -11.33 -6.64
N ILE A 164 13.52 -10.08 -6.91
CA ILE A 164 12.28 -9.51 -6.32
C ILE A 164 11.04 -10.25 -6.79
N LEU A 165 10.92 -10.52 -8.09
CA LEU A 165 9.75 -11.21 -8.66
C LEU A 165 9.62 -12.63 -8.12
N GLY A 166 10.72 -13.37 -8.07
CA GLY A 166 10.75 -14.71 -7.50
C GLY A 166 10.49 -14.73 -5.99
N HIS A 167 11.05 -13.76 -5.25
CA HIS A 167 10.78 -13.59 -3.82
C HIS A 167 9.30 -13.36 -3.52
N VAL A 168 8.62 -12.52 -4.30
CA VAL A 168 7.18 -12.29 -4.15
C VAL A 168 6.37 -13.56 -4.45
N ALA A 169 6.70 -14.28 -5.52
CA ALA A 169 6.04 -15.56 -5.84
C ALA A 169 6.22 -16.60 -4.72
N ASN A 170 7.42 -16.72 -4.15
CA ASN A 170 7.69 -17.57 -2.98
C ASN A 170 6.88 -17.09 -1.76
N ALA A 171 6.81 -15.78 -1.53
CA ALA A 171 6.14 -15.19 -0.38
C ALA A 171 4.62 -15.41 -0.39
N HIS A 172 3.97 -15.36 -1.55
CA HIS A 172 2.55 -15.71 -1.69
C HIS A 172 2.24 -17.10 -1.10
N TYR A 173 3.03 -18.12 -1.43
CA TYR A 173 2.83 -19.46 -0.86
C TYR A 173 3.00 -19.47 0.66
N LEU A 174 3.99 -18.75 1.18
CA LEU A 174 4.23 -18.62 2.61
C LEU A 174 3.06 -17.92 3.33
N PHE A 175 2.64 -16.74 2.89
CA PHE A 175 1.58 -15.98 3.54
C PHE A 175 0.22 -16.68 3.41
N CYS A 176 -0.15 -17.14 2.22
CA CYS A 176 -1.48 -17.70 1.98
C CYS A 176 -1.63 -19.08 2.62
N SER A 177 -0.57 -19.91 2.71
CA SER A 177 -0.62 -21.12 3.55
C SER A 177 -0.74 -20.80 5.04
N GLY A 178 -0.06 -19.76 5.52
CA GLY A 178 -0.20 -19.26 6.90
C GLY A 178 -1.62 -18.79 7.23
N ALA A 179 -2.26 -18.06 6.31
CA ALA A 179 -3.65 -17.62 6.43
C ALA A 179 -4.64 -18.79 6.36
N LEU A 180 -4.36 -19.80 5.53
CA LEU A 180 -5.15 -21.03 5.47
C LEU A 180 -4.91 -21.94 6.69
N GLY A 181 -3.79 -21.77 7.40
CA GLY A 181 -3.38 -22.63 8.50
C GLY A 181 -2.99 -24.03 8.04
N THR A 182 -2.49 -24.14 6.81
CA THR A 182 -2.05 -25.39 6.19
C THR A 182 -0.54 -25.39 6.00
N PRO A 183 0.10 -26.57 5.85
CA PRO A 183 1.47 -26.61 5.38
C PRO A 183 1.62 -25.85 4.05
N GLN A 184 2.77 -25.19 3.87
CA GLN A 184 3.10 -24.57 2.59
C GLN A 184 3.21 -25.65 1.51
N PRO A 185 2.52 -25.50 0.37
CA PRO A 185 2.69 -26.41 -0.76
C PRO A 185 4.15 -26.44 -1.23
N GLU A 186 4.61 -27.60 -1.72
CA GLU A 186 5.90 -27.66 -2.39
C GLU A 186 5.86 -26.86 -3.69
N HIS A 187 6.88 -26.04 -3.91
CA HIS A 187 7.08 -25.28 -5.14
C HIS A 187 8.57 -25.08 -5.41
N ALA A 188 8.91 -24.70 -6.64
CA ALA A 188 10.27 -24.32 -6.98
C ALA A 188 10.68 -23.04 -6.22
N ASP A 189 11.98 -22.89 -5.91
CA ASP A 189 12.49 -21.65 -5.37
C ASP A 189 12.63 -20.60 -6.49
N PHE A 190 11.59 -19.79 -6.66
CA PHE A 190 11.51 -18.82 -7.76
C PHE A 190 12.54 -17.70 -7.63
N GLU A 191 12.95 -17.33 -6.41
CA GLU A 191 13.98 -16.28 -6.17
C GLU A 191 15.35 -16.67 -6.77
N LYS A 192 15.63 -17.97 -6.89
CA LYS A 192 16.84 -18.48 -7.56
C LYS A 192 16.73 -18.54 -9.08
N SER A 193 15.57 -18.27 -9.66
CA SER A 193 15.38 -18.28 -11.10
C SER A 193 15.68 -16.92 -11.72
N ALA A 194 16.41 -16.93 -12.83
CA ALA A 194 16.53 -15.79 -13.75
C ALA A 194 15.75 -16.02 -15.05
N ASP A 195 15.09 -17.17 -15.20
CA ASP A 195 14.33 -17.53 -16.40
C ASP A 195 12.95 -16.87 -16.38
N LYS A 196 12.65 -16.10 -17.43
CA LYS A 196 11.40 -15.36 -17.54
C LYS A 196 10.20 -16.28 -17.57
N ALA A 197 10.24 -17.36 -18.35
CA ALA A 197 9.09 -18.26 -18.49
C ALA A 197 8.72 -18.88 -17.14
N THR A 198 9.73 -19.37 -16.41
CA THR A 198 9.60 -19.90 -15.04
C THR A 198 8.99 -18.87 -14.08
N LEU A 199 9.43 -17.61 -14.15
CA LEU A 199 8.91 -16.55 -13.29
C LEU A 199 7.49 -16.12 -13.65
N VAL A 200 7.12 -16.11 -14.94
CA VAL A 200 5.73 -15.84 -15.36
C VAL A 200 4.79 -16.91 -14.84
N GLU A 201 5.15 -18.18 -15.04
CA GLU A 201 4.37 -19.32 -14.56
C GLU A 201 4.27 -19.30 -13.03
N GLY A 202 5.41 -19.15 -12.34
CA GLY A 202 5.49 -19.10 -10.89
C GLY A 202 4.65 -17.98 -10.28
N MET A 203 4.74 -16.76 -10.83
CA MET A 203 3.95 -15.62 -10.35
C MET A 203 2.44 -15.88 -10.53
N LYS A 204 2.01 -16.33 -11.72
CA LYS A 204 0.59 -16.65 -11.97
C LYS A 204 0.06 -17.74 -11.06
N ALA A 205 0.83 -18.82 -10.89
CA ALA A 205 0.46 -19.93 -10.02
C ALA A 205 0.35 -19.48 -8.55
N SER A 206 1.29 -18.65 -8.09
CA SER A 206 1.30 -18.14 -6.72
C SER A 206 0.12 -17.21 -6.43
N VAL A 207 -0.25 -16.34 -7.38
CA VAL A 207 -1.45 -15.48 -7.27
C VAL A 207 -2.72 -16.34 -7.26
N ALA A 208 -2.81 -17.32 -8.16
CA ALA A 208 -3.95 -18.24 -8.20
C ALA A 208 -4.11 -19.04 -6.90
N TYR A 209 -3.00 -19.47 -6.30
CA TYR A 209 -3.01 -20.12 -4.99
C TYR A 209 -3.55 -19.17 -3.91
N CYS A 210 -3.07 -17.93 -3.86
CA CYS A 210 -3.54 -16.94 -2.89
C CYS A 210 -5.01 -16.58 -3.06
N ASN A 211 -5.55 -16.56 -4.29
CA ASN A 211 -6.99 -16.30 -4.51
C ASN A 211 -7.87 -17.24 -3.66
N SER A 212 -7.49 -18.52 -3.51
CA SER A 212 -8.22 -19.46 -2.65
C SER A 212 -8.23 -19.06 -1.16
N ALA A 213 -7.19 -18.37 -0.68
CA ALA A 213 -7.15 -17.85 0.68
C ALA A 213 -8.06 -16.62 0.84
N TYR A 214 -8.18 -15.78 -0.19
CA TYR A 214 -9.09 -14.62 -0.18
C TYR A 214 -10.57 -15.00 -0.40
N GLU A 215 -10.88 -16.25 -0.73
CA GLU A 215 -12.26 -16.78 -0.79
C GLU A 215 -12.84 -17.18 0.58
N MET A 216 -12.06 -17.08 1.66
CA MET A 216 -12.55 -17.46 2.99
C MET A 216 -13.66 -16.52 3.49
N THR A 217 -14.60 -17.06 4.26
CA THR A 217 -15.65 -16.28 4.95
C THR A 217 -15.05 -15.30 5.96
N ASP A 218 -15.78 -14.24 6.31
CA ASP A 218 -15.32 -13.28 7.32
C ASP A 218 -15.16 -13.94 8.69
N ALA A 219 -16.05 -14.87 9.05
CA ALA A 219 -15.95 -15.63 10.29
C ALA A 219 -14.62 -16.40 10.36
N LYS A 220 -14.25 -17.08 9.26
CA LYS A 220 -12.96 -17.77 9.14
C LYS A 220 -11.80 -16.79 9.24
N ALA A 221 -11.87 -15.65 8.56
CA ALA A 221 -10.80 -14.65 8.57
C ALA A 221 -10.49 -14.09 9.97
N MET A 222 -11.48 -14.09 10.87
CA MET A 222 -11.33 -13.63 12.26
C MET A 222 -10.80 -14.71 13.22
N GLU A 223 -10.69 -15.98 12.79
CA GLU A 223 -10.03 -17.01 13.57
C GLU A 223 -8.52 -16.75 13.69
N GLN A 224 -7.92 -17.27 14.76
CA GLN A 224 -6.48 -17.19 14.99
C GLN A 224 -5.73 -18.25 14.17
N THR A 225 -4.51 -17.90 13.75
CA THR A 225 -3.52 -18.78 13.13
C THR A 225 -2.14 -18.49 13.73
N GLN A 226 -1.23 -19.46 13.64
CA GLN A 226 0.17 -19.26 14.00
C GLN A 226 0.93 -18.82 12.75
N PHE A 227 1.59 -17.67 12.82
CA PHE A 227 2.42 -17.16 11.74
C PHE A 227 3.68 -16.49 12.31
N PHE A 228 4.86 -16.88 11.80
CA PHE A 228 6.17 -16.47 12.35
C PHE A 228 6.28 -16.56 13.88
N GLY A 229 5.80 -17.67 14.45
CA GLY A 229 5.85 -17.90 15.91
C GLY A 229 4.91 -17.02 16.74
N SER A 230 4.10 -16.17 16.09
CA SER A 230 3.11 -15.31 16.73
C SER A 230 1.68 -15.76 16.41
N THR A 231 0.76 -15.54 17.34
CA THR A 231 -0.67 -15.77 17.13
C THR A 231 -1.31 -14.50 16.57
N MET A 232 -2.02 -14.60 15.45
CA MET A 232 -2.75 -13.48 14.84
C MET A 232 -3.97 -13.97 14.05
N THR A 233 -4.87 -13.06 13.68
CA THR A 233 -6.01 -13.42 12.82
C THR A 233 -5.53 -13.81 11.43
N ARG A 234 -6.26 -14.71 10.77
CA ARG A 234 -5.99 -15.07 9.36
C ARG A 234 -6.07 -13.85 8.46
N LEU A 235 -6.99 -12.92 8.73
CA LEU A 235 -7.08 -11.62 8.07
C LEU A 235 -5.78 -10.81 8.19
N ALA A 236 -5.13 -10.80 9.37
CA ALA A 236 -3.88 -10.06 9.55
C ALA A 236 -2.77 -10.61 8.63
N VAL A 237 -2.72 -11.93 8.41
CA VAL A 237 -1.79 -12.56 7.47
C VAL A 237 -2.11 -12.13 6.03
N LEU A 238 -3.38 -12.08 5.62
CA LEU A 238 -3.79 -11.60 4.30
C LEU A 238 -3.46 -10.11 4.08
N VAL A 239 -3.58 -9.29 5.13
CA VAL A 239 -3.17 -7.87 5.10
C VAL A 239 -1.65 -7.74 4.97
N TRP A 240 -0.89 -8.57 5.68
CA TRP A 240 0.57 -8.63 5.53
C TRP A 240 1.00 -9.03 4.13
N ASN A 241 0.33 -10.02 3.52
CA ASN A 241 0.56 -10.41 2.14
C ASN A 241 0.41 -9.23 1.17
N ALA A 242 -0.77 -8.58 1.19
CA ALA A 242 -1.03 -7.44 0.31
C ALA A 242 -0.12 -6.22 0.60
N THR A 243 0.35 -6.07 1.84
CA THR A 243 1.32 -5.01 2.19
C THR A 243 2.69 -5.32 1.61
N HIS A 244 3.17 -6.56 1.77
CA HIS A 244 4.43 -7.05 1.23
C HIS A 244 4.49 -6.93 -0.29
N ASP A 245 3.43 -7.35 -0.98
CA ASP A 245 3.27 -7.16 -2.43
C ASP A 245 3.39 -5.68 -2.82
N GLY A 246 2.82 -4.79 -2.02
CA GLY A 246 2.90 -3.34 -2.22
C GLY A 246 4.31 -2.79 -2.04
N GLU A 247 5.05 -3.24 -1.03
CA GLU A 247 6.44 -2.85 -0.78
C GLU A 247 7.35 -3.28 -1.94
N HIS A 248 7.20 -4.53 -2.40
CA HIS A 248 8.02 -5.06 -3.49
C HIS A 248 7.61 -4.51 -4.86
N TYR A 249 6.32 -4.30 -5.12
CA TYR A 249 5.88 -3.61 -6.33
C TYR A 249 6.37 -2.16 -6.36
N GLY A 250 6.41 -1.46 -5.21
CA GLY A 250 7.01 -0.13 -5.09
C GLY A 250 8.49 -0.11 -5.50
N ASN A 251 9.25 -1.13 -5.11
CA ASN A 251 10.63 -1.30 -5.59
C ASN A 251 10.68 -1.50 -7.10
N LEU A 252 9.87 -2.41 -7.65
CA LEU A 252 9.82 -2.70 -9.09
C LEU A 252 9.45 -1.47 -9.91
N VAL A 253 8.52 -0.64 -9.44
CA VAL A 253 8.16 0.65 -10.06
C VAL A 253 9.39 1.51 -10.27
N VAL A 254 10.26 1.64 -9.26
CA VAL A 254 11.49 2.44 -9.37
C VAL A 254 12.47 1.78 -10.35
N TYR A 255 12.61 0.45 -10.31
CA TYR A 255 13.54 -0.27 -11.19
C TYR A 255 13.14 -0.14 -12.66
N MET A 256 11.84 -0.24 -12.94
CA MET A 256 11.28 -0.09 -14.28
C MET A 256 11.48 1.34 -14.80
N ARG A 257 11.18 2.35 -13.99
CA ARG A 257 11.35 3.76 -14.36
C ARG A 257 12.82 4.13 -14.60
N ALA A 258 13.74 3.57 -13.80
CA ALA A 258 15.18 3.73 -14.01
C ALA A 258 15.67 3.15 -15.34
N ASN A 259 14.93 2.21 -15.92
CA ASN A 259 15.19 1.60 -17.22
C ASN A 259 14.25 2.09 -18.33
N GLY A 260 13.61 3.25 -18.16
CA GLY A 260 12.75 3.87 -19.18
C GLY A 260 11.42 3.17 -19.43
N MET A 261 11.02 2.24 -18.57
CA MET A 261 9.75 1.52 -18.68
C MET A 261 8.63 2.20 -17.91
N VAL A 262 7.38 1.98 -18.35
CA VAL A 262 6.17 2.43 -17.65
C VAL A 262 5.61 1.26 -16.83
N PRO A 263 5.54 1.34 -15.49
CA PRO A 263 4.95 0.31 -14.64
C PRO A 263 3.43 0.13 -14.90
N PRO A 264 2.90 -1.10 -14.78
CA PRO A 264 1.49 -1.43 -15.06
C PRO A 264 0.48 -0.48 -14.45
N SER A 265 0.63 -0.17 -13.16
CA SER A 265 -0.27 0.73 -12.41
C SER A 265 -0.34 2.17 -12.93
N SER A 266 0.48 2.54 -13.91
CA SER A 266 0.58 3.89 -14.48
C SER A 266 0.45 3.92 -16.01
N GLN A 267 0.02 2.82 -16.64
CA GLN A 267 -0.13 2.71 -18.09
C GLN A 267 -1.43 3.34 -18.63
N GLY A 268 -2.27 3.93 -17.77
CA GLY A 268 -3.46 4.67 -18.20
C GLY A 268 -4.63 3.80 -18.64
N GLY A 269 -4.68 2.54 -18.22
CA GLY A 269 -5.80 1.64 -18.43
C GLY A 269 -6.14 0.88 -17.16
N ASN A 270 -7.33 1.17 -16.62
CA ASN A 270 -8.28 0.24 -16.01
C ASN A 270 -9.59 1.00 -15.81
#